data_AF-A0A3A5W457-F1
#
_entry.id   AF-A0A3A5W457-F1
#
_cell.length_a   1.000
_cell.length_b   1.000
_cell.length_c   1.000
_cell.angle_alpha   90.00
_cell.angle_beta   90.00
_cell.angle_gamma   90.00
#
_symmetry.space_group_name_H-M   'P 1'
#
loop_
_entity.id
_entity.type
_entity.pdbx_description
1 polymer ?
#
loop_
_entity_poly.entity_id
_entity_poly.type
_entity_poly.pdbx_seq_one_letter_code
_entity_poly.pdbx_strand_id
1 'polypeptide(L)'
;MVSHKFALEAWCEETWGQTPVDISEWAAHDDVLQVFIRLNRGVLIADFAMDVDGTLQCEEHLHIPQDRWNPGSIQAHRTSEGRVRFRHRSSEIVLSARLRAPEWGQALLEQWLIDQRGEALKPKDRSQRLSSINRSKLSIERNLNQARLTHAKSELELTKERLTSAERGLNSSRRSIEEE
;
A
#
# COMPACT_ATOMS: atom_id res chain seq x y z
N MET A 1 8.11 1.79 -27.13
CA MET A 1 6.97 2.32 -26.36
C MET A 1 7.45 3.56 -25.64
N VAL A 2 7.13 4.74 -26.17
CA VAL A 2 7.47 6.00 -25.52
C VAL A 2 6.60 6.08 -24.26
N SER A 3 7.22 6.20 -23.10
CA SER A 3 6.48 6.24 -21.84
C SER A 3 5.84 7.62 -21.69
N HIS A 4 4.57 7.75 -22.06
CA HIS A 4 3.76 8.97 -21.86
C HIS A 4 3.55 9.31 -20.38
N LYS A 5 4.07 8.48 -19.47
CA LYS A 5 3.94 8.60 -18.01
C LYS A 5 4.43 9.95 -17.50
N PHE A 6 5.57 10.44 -17.98
CA PHE A 6 6.11 11.72 -17.52
C PHE A 6 5.22 12.90 -17.89
N ALA A 7 4.66 12.89 -19.11
CA ALA A 7 3.73 13.93 -19.55
C ALA A 7 2.41 13.89 -18.77
N LEU A 8 1.90 12.69 -18.45
CA LEU A 8 0.70 12.54 -17.61
C LEU A 8 0.95 12.97 -16.16
N GLU A 9 2.13 12.69 -15.60
CA GLU A 9 2.54 13.14 -14.27
C GLU A 9 2.63 14.67 -14.21
N ALA A 10 3.31 15.29 -15.18
CA ALA A 10 3.42 16.75 -15.28
C ALA A 10 2.05 17.42 -15.43
N TRP A 11 1.19 16.88 -16.30
CA TRP A 11 -0.18 17.39 -16.46
C TRP A 11 -1.02 17.26 -15.18
N CYS A 12 -0.89 16.14 -14.46
CA CYS A 12 -1.59 15.95 -13.18
C CYS A 12 -1.09 16.93 -12.12
N GLU A 13 0.22 17.16 -12.04
CA GLU A 13 0.82 18.09 -11.09
C GLU A 13 0.40 19.54 -11.39
N GLU A 14 0.39 19.93 -12.66
CA GLU A 14 -0.03 21.27 -13.10
C GLU A 14 -1.53 21.51 -12.90
N THR A 15 -2.38 20.55 -13.31
CA THR A 15 -3.84 20.72 -13.32
C THR A 15 -4.47 20.44 -11.94
N TRP A 16 -3.94 19.46 -11.21
CA TRP A 16 -4.53 18.96 -9.97
C TRP A 16 -3.65 19.16 -8.73
N GLY A 17 -2.44 19.69 -8.88
CA GLY A 17 -1.52 19.93 -7.76
C GLY A 17 -1.04 18.65 -7.07
N GLN A 18 -1.13 17.50 -7.75
CA GLN A 18 -0.73 16.20 -7.19
C GLN A 18 -0.26 15.24 -8.27
N THR A 19 0.67 14.38 -7.89
CA THR A 19 1.13 13.29 -8.75
C THR A 19 0.13 12.13 -8.74
N PRO A 20 -0.06 11.44 -9.88
CA PRO A 20 -0.92 10.27 -9.96
C PRO A 20 -0.35 9.11 -9.13
N VAL A 21 -1.21 8.42 -8.40
CA VAL A 21 -0.86 7.24 -7.61
C VAL A 21 -0.70 6.02 -8.51
N ASP A 22 -1.58 5.90 -9.50
CA ASP A 22 -1.58 4.82 -10.48
C ASP A 22 -2.18 5.33 -11.80
N ILE A 23 -1.73 4.76 -12.91
CA ILE A 23 -2.20 5.11 -14.25
C ILE A 23 -2.48 3.82 -15.01
N SER A 24 -3.68 3.72 -15.56
CA SER A 24 -4.07 2.59 -16.40
C SER A 24 -4.51 3.10 -17.77
N GLU A 25 -3.82 2.64 -18.81
CA GLU A 25 -4.19 2.96 -20.18
C GLU A 25 -5.50 2.26 -20.57
N TRP A 26 -6.46 3.03 -21.10
CA TRP A 26 -7.68 2.50 -21.70
C TRP A 26 -7.47 2.21 -23.18
N ALA A 27 -6.92 3.18 -23.92
CA ALA A 27 -6.56 3.05 -25.32
C ALA A 27 -5.44 4.03 -25.69
N ALA A 28 -4.43 3.58 -26.43
CA ALA A 28 -3.44 4.43 -27.07
C ALA A 28 -3.43 4.17 -28.59
N HIS A 29 -3.53 5.25 -29.35
CA HIS A 29 -3.43 5.30 -30.81
C HIS A 29 -2.40 6.37 -31.20
N ASP A 30 -2.10 6.49 -32.49
CA ASP A 30 -1.09 7.42 -33.01
C ASP A 30 -1.41 8.88 -32.67
N ASP A 31 -2.69 9.22 -32.50
CA ASP A 31 -3.20 10.58 -32.27
C ASP A 31 -4.00 10.76 -30.96
N VAL A 32 -4.33 9.66 -30.26
CA VAL A 32 -5.20 9.71 -29.06
C VAL A 32 -4.66 8.81 -27.95
N LEU A 33 -4.65 9.34 -26.73
CA LEU A 33 -4.29 8.64 -25.50
C LEU A 33 -5.40 8.78 -24.46
N GLN A 34 -6.12 7.69 -24.21
CA GLN A 34 -7.18 7.61 -23.22
C GLN A 34 -6.72 6.81 -22.00
N VAL A 35 -6.84 7.39 -20.82
CA VAL A 35 -6.30 6.82 -19.58
C VAL A 35 -7.25 6.99 -18.40
N PHE A 36 -7.12 6.06 -17.46
CA PHE A 36 -7.64 6.18 -16.11
C PHE A 36 -6.50 6.52 -15.17
N ILE A 37 -6.73 7.49 -14.29
CA ILE A 37 -5.71 7.98 -13.35
C ILE A 37 -6.27 7.88 -11.94
N ARG A 38 -5.54 7.21 -11.05
CA ARG A 38 -5.84 7.18 -9.63
C ARG A 38 -5.16 8.37 -8.95
N LEU A 39 -5.94 9.21 -8.31
CA LEU A 39 -5.45 10.30 -7.47
C LEU A 39 -5.42 9.87 -5.99
N ASN A 40 -5.02 10.76 -5.08
CA ASN A 40 -5.07 10.47 -3.64
C ASN A 40 -6.51 10.37 -3.10
N ARG A 41 -7.44 11.18 -3.65
CA ARG A 41 -8.82 11.32 -3.15
C ARG A 41 -9.87 11.27 -4.25
N GLY A 42 -9.65 10.41 -5.23
CA GLY A 42 -10.57 10.24 -6.35
C GLY A 42 -9.90 9.57 -7.53
N VAL A 43 -10.62 9.53 -8.64
CA VAL A 43 -10.14 8.98 -9.91
C VAL A 43 -10.50 9.93 -11.05
N LEU A 44 -9.66 9.96 -12.07
CA LEU A 44 -9.88 10.67 -13.31
C LEU A 44 -10.00 9.69 -14.46
N ILE A 45 -10.86 10.03 -15.40
CA ILE A 45 -10.86 9.48 -16.75
C ILE A 45 -10.49 10.64 -17.65
N ALA A 46 -9.47 10.49 -18.48
CA ALA A 46 -9.00 11.57 -19.34
C ALA A 46 -8.81 11.07 -20.78
N ASP A 47 -9.20 11.92 -21.72
CA ASP A 47 -8.98 11.77 -23.14
C ASP A 47 -7.97 12.84 -23.59
N PHE A 48 -6.82 12.39 -24.07
CA PHE A 48 -5.77 13.25 -24.56
C PHE A 48 -5.63 13.10 -26.08
N ALA A 49 -5.53 14.23 -26.78
CA ALA A 49 -5.04 14.29 -28.14
C ALA A 49 -3.51 14.44 -28.12
N MET A 50 -2.83 13.73 -29.01
CA MET A 50 -1.39 13.87 -29.21
C MET A 50 -1.15 14.86 -30.35
N ASP A 51 -0.49 15.97 -30.04
CA ASP A 51 -0.11 16.95 -31.05
C ASP A 51 1.08 16.45 -31.88
N VAL A 52 1.29 17.07 -33.04
CA VAL A 52 2.38 16.76 -34.01
C VAL A 52 3.76 16.91 -33.36
N ASP A 53 3.88 17.78 -32.36
CA ASP A 53 5.09 18.01 -31.57
C ASP A 53 5.29 16.98 -30.44
N GLY A 54 4.40 15.98 -30.31
CA GLY A 54 4.43 14.95 -29.26
C GLY A 54 3.94 15.43 -27.90
N THR A 55 3.28 16.59 -27.84
CA THR A 55 2.69 17.14 -26.61
C THR A 55 1.29 16.56 -26.39
N LEU A 56 0.97 16.16 -25.16
CA LEU A 56 -0.37 15.71 -24.79
C LEU A 56 -1.27 16.91 -24.49
N GLN A 57 -2.37 17.05 -25.22
CA GLN A 57 -3.42 18.03 -24.97
C GLN A 57 -4.63 17.31 -24.39
N CYS A 58 -5.12 17.75 -23.23
CA CYS A 58 -6.32 17.18 -22.62
C CYS A 58 -7.56 17.74 -23.33
N GLU A 59 -8.28 16.90 -24.06
CA GLU A 59 -9.54 17.29 -24.74
C GLU A 59 -10.71 17.24 -23.77
N GLU A 60 -10.84 16.13 -23.05
CA GLU A 60 -11.94 15.91 -22.11
C GLU A 60 -11.46 15.14 -20.89
N HIS A 61 -12.02 15.44 -19.72
CA HIS A 61 -11.78 14.64 -18.53
C HIS A 61 -13.02 14.56 -17.64
N LEU A 62 -13.19 13.42 -16.98
CA LEU A 62 -14.19 13.17 -15.98
C LEU A 62 -13.51 12.91 -14.63
N HIS A 63 -13.71 13.83 -13.69
CA HIS A 63 -13.26 13.66 -12.31
C HIS A 63 -14.36 13.08 -11.42
N ILE A 64 -14.02 12.01 -10.70
CA ILE A 64 -14.89 11.35 -9.73
C ILE A 64 -14.22 11.45 -8.36
N PRO A 65 -14.58 12.48 -7.57
CA PRO A 65 -14.11 12.62 -6.21
C PRO A 65 -14.62 11.49 -5.33
N GLN A 66 -13.76 10.98 -4.46
CA GLN A 66 -14.09 9.89 -3.55
C GLN A 66 -15.26 10.22 -2.60
N ASP A 67 -15.35 11.46 -2.13
CA ASP A 67 -16.40 11.96 -1.25
C ASP A 67 -17.78 12.05 -1.95
N ARG A 68 -17.78 12.14 -3.28
CA ARG A 68 -18.99 12.22 -4.11
C ARG A 68 -19.33 10.88 -4.76
N TRP A 69 -18.55 9.85 -4.56
CA TRP A 69 -18.81 8.54 -5.11
C TRP A 69 -19.56 7.62 -4.13
N ASN A 70 -20.48 6.83 -4.67
CA ASN A 70 -21.13 5.73 -3.97
C ASN A 70 -20.85 4.41 -4.71
N PRO A 71 -20.75 3.26 -4.03
CA PRO A 71 -20.57 1.97 -4.70
C PRO A 71 -21.62 1.72 -5.78
N GLY A 72 -21.16 1.40 -6.99
CA GLY A 72 -22.02 1.17 -8.16
C GLY A 72 -22.59 2.44 -8.80
N SER A 73 -22.14 3.62 -8.39
CA SER A 73 -22.58 4.90 -8.99
C SER A 73 -21.90 5.20 -10.33
N ILE A 74 -20.78 4.52 -10.64
CA ILE A 74 -20.14 4.61 -11.96
C ILE A 74 -20.84 3.63 -12.89
N GLN A 75 -21.28 4.13 -14.04
CA GLN A 75 -21.88 3.32 -15.08
C GLN A 75 -21.01 3.36 -16.33
N ALA A 76 -20.75 2.19 -16.92
CA ALA A 76 -20.08 2.08 -18.20
C ALA A 76 -20.95 1.27 -19.17
N HIS A 77 -21.21 1.79 -20.36
CA HIS A 77 -21.95 1.08 -21.40
C HIS A 77 -21.41 1.37 -22.79
N ARG A 78 -21.53 0.40 -23.71
CA ARG A 78 -21.25 0.64 -25.12
C ARG A 78 -22.38 1.47 -25.74
N THR A 79 -22.01 2.49 -26.49
CA THR A 79 -22.93 3.26 -27.32
C THR A 79 -23.21 2.52 -28.63
N SER A 80 -24.27 2.93 -29.33
CA SER A 80 -24.63 2.40 -30.66
C SER A 80 -23.53 2.59 -31.71
N GLU A 81 -22.64 3.57 -31.50
CA GLU A 81 -21.50 3.88 -32.36
C GLU A 81 -20.26 3.02 -32.06
N GLY A 82 -20.35 2.08 -31.12
CA GLY A 82 -19.20 1.25 -30.74
C GLY A 82 -18.15 1.99 -29.90
N ARG A 83 -18.53 3.07 -29.21
CA ARG A 83 -17.70 3.75 -28.18
C ARG A 83 -18.16 3.33 -26.77
N VAL A 84 -17.37 3.59 -25.74
CA VAL A 84 -17.74 3.32 -24.34
C VAL A 84 -18.01 4.64 -23.62
N ARG A 85 -19.24 4.82 -23.15
CA ARG A 85 -19.60 5.96 -22.31
C ARG A 85 -19.43 5.59 -20.84
N PHE A 86 -18.61 6.36 -20.14
CA PHE A 86 -18.52 6.34 -18.68
C PHE A 86 -19.36 7.48 -18.12
N ARG A 87 -20.21 7.20 -17.13
CA ARG A 87 -21.10 8.17 -16.51
C ARG A 87 -21.01 8.09 -14.99
N HIS A 88 -20.94 9.25 -14.36
CA HIS A 88 -21.08 9.41 -12.92
C HIS A 88 -21.96 10.63 -12.63
N ARG A 89 -23.12 10.40 -12.01
CA ARG A 89 -24.14 11.44 -11.77
C ARG A 89 -24.55 12.15 -13.07
N SER A 90 -24.33 13.47 -13.16
CA SER A 90 -24.63 14.32 -14.31
C SER A 90 -23.47 14.46 -15.30
N SER A 91 -22.31 13.87 -15.00
CA SER A 91 -21.11 14.00 -15.81
C SER A 91 -20.84 12.69 -16.55
N GLU A 92 -20.42 12.79 -17.81
CA GLU A 92 -20.08 11.67 -18.66
C GLU A 92 -18.86 11.97 -19.52
N ILE A 93 -18.22 10.93 -20.03
CA ILE A 93 -17.13 10.98 -21.00
C ILE A 93 -17.24 9.77 -21.93
N VAL A 94 -16.89 9.93 -23.20
CA VAL A 94 -17.01 8.87 -24.21
C VAL A 94 -15.63 8.49 -24.74
N LEU A 95 -15.23 7.25 -24.51
CA LEU A 95 -13.93 6.70 -24.93
C LEU A 95 -14.07 5.72 -26.09
N SER A 96 -12.97 5.46 -26.79
CA SER A 96 -12.91 4.51 -27.90
C SER A 96 -13.07 3.07 -27.41
N ALA A 97 -13.92 2.24 -28.04
CA ALA A 97 -14.09 0.84 -27.64
C ALA A 97 -13.32 -0.10 -28.58
N ARG A 98 -12.07 -0.42 -28.25
CA ARG A 98 -11.26 -1.32 -29.10
C ARG A 98 -11.16 -2.74 -28.57
N LEU A 99 -10.69 -2.92 -27.34
CA LEU A 99 -10.34 -4.26 -26.80
C LEU A 99 -10.89 -4.54 -25.41
N ARG A 100 -11.17 -3.50 -24.60
CA ARG A 100 -11.63 -3.67 -23.23
C ARG A 100 -13.13 -3.55 -23.13
N ALA A 101 -13.69 -4.36 -22.23
CA ALA A 101 -15.10 -4.35 -21.96
C ALA A 101 -15.45 -3.18 -20.99
N PRO A 102 -16.58 -2.48 -21.17
CA PRO A 102 -16.98 -1.39 -20.28
C PRO A 102 -16.93 -1.74 -18.80
N GLU A 103 -17.37 -2.96 -18.47
CA GLU A 103 -17.38 -3.50 -17.11
C GLU A 103 -15.98 -3.59 -16.49
N TRP A 104 -14.94 -3.78 -17.30
CA TRP A 104 -13.57 -3.79 -16.81
C TRP A 104 -13.14 -2.40 -16.33
N GLY A 105 -13.43 -1.37 -17.12
CA GLY A 105 -13.10 0.02 -16.76
C GLY A 105 -13.91 0.48 -15.55
N GLN A 106 -15.20 0.14 -15.50
CA GLN A 106 -16.05 0.40 -14.35
C GLN A 106 -15.52 -0.28 -13.09
N ALA A 107 -15.19 -1.58 -13.16
CA ALA A 107 -14.68 -2.33 -12.02
C ALA A 107 -13.35 -1.78 -11.52
N LEU A 108 -12.45 -1.36 -12.41
CA LEU A 108 -11.17 -0.75 -12.02
C LEU A 108 -11.37 0.56 -11.25
N LEU A 109 -12.21 1.47 -11.78
CA LEU A 109 -12.47 2.76 -11.14
C LEU A 109 -13.16 2.58 -9.77
N GLU A 110 -14.15 1.69 -9.70
CA GLU A 110 -14.83 1.34 -8.45
C GLU A 110 -13.85 0.73 -7.44
N GLN A 111 -12.97 -0.18 -7.88
CA GLN A 111 -11.95 -0.79 -7.02
C GLN A 111 -11.00 0.27 -6.44
N TRP A 112 -10.48 1.19 -7.27
CA TRP A 112 -9.62 2.27 -6.79
C TRP A 112 -10.32 3.18 -5.77
N LEU A 113 -11.59 3.50 -5.97
CA LEU A 113 -12.38 4.31 -5.03
C LEU A 113 -12.69 3.56 -3.72
N ILE A 114 -12.94 2.24 -3.80
CA ILE A 114 -13.09 1.37 -2.62
C ILE A 114 -11.80 1.35 -1.81
N ASP A 115 -10.65 1.14 -2.45
CA ASP A 115 -9.35 1.08 -1.80
C ASP A 115 -9.03 2.40 -1.10
N GLN A 116 -9.28 3.53 -1.77
CA GLN A 116 -9.17 4.86 -1.17
C GLN A 116 -10.13 5.04 0.01
N ARG A 117 -11.34 4.46 -0.01
CA ARG A 117 -12.31 4.54 1.10
C ARG A 117 -11.86 3.73 2.31
N GLY A 118 -11.26 2.57 2.07
CA GLY A 118 -10.55 1.79 3.09
C GLY A 118 -9.37 2.55 3.69
N GLU A 119 -8.68 3.40 2.92
CA GLU A 119 -7.58 4.27 3.37
C GLU A 119 -8.06 5.56 4.06
N ALA A 120 -9.17 6.15 3.64
CA ALA A 120 -9.75 7.36 4.23
C ALA A 120 -10.40 7.11 5.61
N LEU A 121 -10.85 5.88 5.88
CA LEU A 121 -11.22 5.41 7.22
C LEU A 121 -9.99 5.07 8.09
N LYS A 122 -8.79 5.19 7.53
CA LYS A 122 -7.51 4.74 8.11
C LYS A 122 -6.57 5.83 8.65
N PRO A 123 -6.99 6.99 9.19
CA PRO A 123 -6.09 7.81 10.01
C PRO A 123 -5.68 7.10 11.31
N LYS A 124 -6.55 6.21 11.84
CA LYS A 124 -6.36 5.56 13.14
C LYS A 124 -5.54 4.26 13.06
N ASP A 125 -5.65 3.51 11.97
CA ASP A 125 -5.08 2.17 11.88
C ASP A 125 -3.56 2.16 11.66
N ARG A 126 -2.94 3.19 11.07
CA ARG A 126 -1.46 3.25 11.00
C ARG A 126 -0.87 3.43 12.40
N SER A 127 -1.44 4.33 13.20
CA SER A 127 -1.05 4.52 14.61
C SER A 127 -1.40 3.31 15.48
N GLN A 128 -2.54 2.67 15.23
CA GLN A 128 -3.00 1.50 15.98
C GLN A 128 -2.19 0.25 15.63
N ARG A 129 -1.86 0.03 14.35
CA ARG A 129 -0.91 -0.99 13.88
C ARG A 129 0.50 -0.72 14.40
N LEU A 130 0.99 0.53 14.41
CA LEU A 130 2.26 0.85 15.07
C LEU A 130 2.20 0.55 16.57
N SER A 131 1.09 0.87 17.24
CA SER A 131 0.93 0.62 18.68
C SER A 131 0.81 -0.87 19.00
N SER A 132 0.19 -1.68 18.14
CA SER A 132 0.08 -3.13 18.34
C SER A 132 1.40 -3.81 18.01
N ILE A 133 2.13 -3.36 16.99
CA ILE A 133 3.48 -3.81 16.66
C ILE A 133 4.45 -3.42 17.79
N ASN A 134 4.41 -2.19 18.31
CA ASN A 134 5.24 -1.77 19.44
C ASN A 134 4.90 -2.53 20.73
N ARG A 135 3.62 -2.80 21.00
CA ARG A 135 3.20 -3.63 22.15
C ARG A 135 3.64 -5.08 21.99
N SER A 136 3.55 -5.62 20.78
CA SER A 136 4.04 -6.97 20.45
C SER A 136 5.56 -7.04 20.60
N LYS A 137 6.30 -6.07 20.06
CA LYS A 137 7.76 -5.93 20.22
C LYS A 137 8.16 -5.85 21.70
N LEU A 138 7.53 -4.99 22.49
CA LEU A 138 7.79 -4.87 23.93
C LEU A 138 7.50 -6.16 24.70
N SER A 139 6.44 -6.89 24.32
CA SER A 139 6.11 -8.19 24.91
C SER A 139 7.15 -9.25 24.58
N ILE A 140 7.61 -9.31 23.32
CA ILE A 140 8.67 -10.22 22.87
C ILE A 140 9.99 -9.89 23.57
N GLU A 141 10.38 -8.61 23.67
CA GLU A 141 11.58 -8.17 24.38
C GLU A 141 11.53 -8.54 25.87
N ARG A 142 10.37 -8.37 26.52
CA ARG A 142 10.17 -8.75 27.93
C ARG A 142 10.27 -10.27 28.13
N ASN A 143 9.62 -11.06 27.27
CA ASN A 143 9.69 -12.51 27.33
C ASN A 143 11.10 -13.03 27.07
N LEU A 144 11.82 -12.45 26.11
CA LEU A 144 13.21 -12.80 25.82
C LEU A 144 14.12 -12.46 27.00
N ASN A 145 13.93 -11.31 27.65
CA ASN A 145 14.67 -10.94 28.85
C ASN A 145 14.36 -11.85 30.04
N GLN A 146 13.10 -12.25 30.22
CA GLN A 146 12.73 -13.24 31.25
C GLN A 146 13.36 -14.60 30.97
N ALA A 147 13.30 -15.10 29.72
CA ALA A 147 13.92 -16.36 29.34
C ALA A 147 15.44 -16.34 29.57
N ARG A 148 16.11 -15.25 29.18
CA ARG A 148 17.55 -15.02 29.45
C ARG A 148 17.84 -14.97 30.95
N LEU A 149 17.03 -14.27 31.74
CA LEU A 149 17.21 -14.17 33.19
C LEU A 149 17.02 -15.54 33.87
N THR A 150 16.03 -16.32 33.45
CA THR A 150 15.79 -17.67 33.97
C THR A 150 16.98 -18.59 33.65
N HIS A 151 17.48 -18.55 32.41
CA HIS A 151 18.67 -19.31 32.02
C HIS A 151 19.91 -18.92 32.84
N ALA A 152 20.17 -17.61 32.98
CA ALA A 152 21.28 -17.11 33.78
C ALA A 152 21.16 -17.51 35.26
N LYS A 153 19.94 -17.53 35.82
CA LYS A 153 19.71 -18.02 37.20
C LYS A 153 19.96 -19.52 37.35
N SER A 154 19.51 -20.34 36.40
CA SER A 154 19.79 -21.78 36.43
C SER A 154 21.29 -22.08 36.28
N GLU A 155 21.99 -21.36 35.40
CA GLU A 155 23.45 -21.49 35.27
C GLU A 155 24.18 -21.05 36.54
N LEU A 156 23.71 -19.98 37.19
CA LEU A 156 24.27 -19.50 38.44
C LEU A 156 24.08 -20.53 39.57
N GLU A 157 22.91 -21.15 39.69
CA GLU A 157 22.71 -22.24 40.67
C GLU A 157 23.56 -23.47 40.37
N LEU A 158 23.64 -23.91 39.12
CA LEU A 158 24.54 -25.00 38.73
C LEU A 158 26.00 -24.66 39.04
N THR A 159 26.39 -23.39 38.87
CA THR A 159 27.74 -22.92 39.19
C THR A 159 27.99 -22.89 40.70
N LYS A 160 26.99 -22.49 41.52
CA LYS A 160 27.06 -22.58 42.99
C LYS A 160 27.13 -24.01 43.49
N GLU A 161 26.35 -24.93 42.91
CA GLU A 161 26.41 -26.36 43.26
C GLU A 161 27.79 -26.96 42.95
N ARG A 162 28.37 -26.57 41.80
CA ARG A 162 29.75 -26.94 41.44
C ARG A 162 30.76 -26.33 42.40
N LEU A 163 30.61 -25.06 42.77
CA LEU A 163 31.49 -24.37 43.70
C LEU A 163 31.45 -25.02 45.09
N THR A 164 30.26 -25.25 45.64
CA THR A 164 30.10 -25.91 46.97
C THR A 164 30.63 -27.33 46.97
N SER A 165 30.49 -28.08 45.87
CA SER A 165 31.08 -29.41 45.73
C SER A 165 32.61 -29.36 45.68
N ALA A 166 33.18 -28.38 44.96
CA ALA A 166 34.62 -28.14 44.93
C ALA A 166 35.16 -27.69 46.31
N GLU A 167 34.45 -26.82 47.02
CA GLU A 167 34.79 -26.42 48.39
C GLU A 167 34.78 -27.61 49.36
N ARG A 168 33.80 -28.50 49.27
CA ARG A 168 33.77 -29.74 50.07
C ARG A 168 34.95 -30.65 49.75
N GLY A 169 35.28 -30.82 48.46
CA GLY A 169 36.42 -31.61 48.02
C GLY A 169 37.77 -31.04 48.45
N LEU A 170 37.91 -29.71 48.43
CA LEU A 170 39.10 -29.02 48.92
C LEU A 170 39.19 -29.10 50.45
N ASN A 171 38.07 -28.97 51.17
CA ASN A 171 38.05 -29.05 52.63
C ASN A 171 38.30 -30.49 53.14
N SER A 172 37.84 -31.51 52.41
CA SER A 172 38.20 -32.90 52.69
C SER A 172 39.69 -33.16 52.40
N SER A 173 40.22 -32.64 51.29
CA SER A 173 41.64 -32.77 50.96
C SER A 173 42.55 -32.02 51.95
N ARG A 174 42.08 -30.91 52.53
CA ARG A 174 42.83 -30.17 53.56
C ARG A 174 42.91 -30.93 54.89
N ARG A 175 41.81 -31.60 55.28
CA ARG A 175 41.80 -32.50 56.46
C ARG A 175 42.73 -33.69 56.29
N SER A 176 42.84 -34.25 55.08
CA SER A 176 43.77 -35.35 54.80
C SER A 176 45.24 -34.95 54.89
N ILE A 177 45.58 -33.67 54.70
CA ILE A 177 46.95 -33.13 54.76
C ILE A 177 47.32 -32.70 56.19
N GLU A 178 46.35 -32.44 57.07
CA GLU A 178 46.57 -32.15 58.50
C GLU A 178 46.66 -33.42 59.37
N GLU A 179 46.38 -34.61 58.82
CA GLU A 179 46.42 -35.91 59.50
C GLU A 179 47.63 -36.79 59.11
N GLU A 180 48.59 -36.26 58.33
CA GLU A 180 49.94 -36.82 58.08
C GLU A 180 51.02 -36.02 58.83
#